data_AF-A0A5B8ISU9-F1
#
_entry.id   AF-A0A5B8ISU9-F1
#
_cell.length_a   1.000
_cell.length_b   1.000
_cell.length_c   1.000
_cell.angle_alpha   90.00
_cell.angle_beta   90.00
_cell.angle_gamma   90.00
#
_symmetry.space_group_name_H-M   'P 1'
#
loop_
_entity.id
_entity.type
_entity.pdbx_description
1 polymer ?
#
loop_
_entity_poly.entity_id
_entity_poly.type
_entity_poly.pdbx_seq_one_letter_code
_entity_poly.pdbx_strand_id
1 'polypeptide(L)'
;MKSYLPRAARNYLEQLRRALDFLSEQERKQVLEQTREEIHRLPDRGRRKRELISMLGEPAARARKFERTEPEDLEVRSGKHFLTRILAWPIFALALLTVIVVLFAPPQQALIGTQGLDQFLSPGQGWLADLEEAIGSQLIWLAFIPVIFSLLPLWLNGALGQIFQILGAVAMSAVCLGGGILPMYFIPVTLLLWAQVFTPMLMMRGSMARPGPGWLVAAAVLLVACIGLATYQGMASFAGPQWLVLAPAAVLVVLAGLLPTRWKAAHIALVAAGLLVMAAGFIAALPSTYNAVLLWPWLAGGLSFALAHLAVAAGMWHERARKLLALF
;
A
#
# COMPACT_ATOMS: atom_id res chain seq x y z
N MET A 1 -54.71 -2.03 -23.08
CA MET A 1 -54.51 -2.22 -24.54
C MET A 1 -53.06 -2.63 -24.80
N LYS A 2 -52.79 -3.83 -25.34
CA LYS A 2 -51.42 -4.24 -25.69
C LYS A 2 -50.94 -3.42 -26.89
N SER A 3 -50.12 -2.40 -26.64
CA SER A 3 -49.53 -1.58 -27.71
C SER A 3 -48.58 -2.43 -28.55
N TYR A 4 -48.96 -2.73 -29.79
CA TYR A 4 -48.14 -3.48 -30.73
C TYR A 4 -46.93 -2.64 -31.17
N LEU A 5 -45.74 -3.18 -30.95
CA LEU A 5 -44.50 -2.59 -31.46
C LEU A 5 -44.41 -2.76 -32.99
N PRO A 6 -43.83 -1.80 -33.72
CA PRO A 6 -43.50 -1.96 -35.14
C PRO A 6 -42.56 -3.15 -35.41
N ARG A 7 -42.55 -3.67 -36.65
CA ARG A 7 -41.73 -4.85 -37.03
C ARG A 7 -40.23 -4.62 -36.80
N ALA A 8 -39.73 -3.42 -37.09
CA ALA A 8 -38.32 -3.07 -36.89
C ALA A 8 -37.92 -3.10 -35.40
N ALA A 9 -38.76 -2.56 -34.52
CA ALA A 9 -38.55 -2.60 -33.07
C ALA A 9 -38.57 -4.03 -32.50
N ARG A 10 -39.47 -4.89 -32.98
CA ARG A 10 -39.49 -6.32 -32.59
C ARG A 10 -38.21 -7.03 -32.99
N ASN A 11 -37.77 -6.85 -34.24
CA ASN A 11 -36.53 -7.43 -34.72
C ASN A 11 -35.31 -6.93 -33.94
N TYR A 12 -35.29 -5.64 -33.55
CA TYR A 12 -34.24 -5.08 -32.70
C TYR A 12 -34.20 -5.73 -31.32
N LEU A 13 -35.35 -5.85 -30.66
CA LEU A 13 -35.44 -6.52 -29.34
C LEU A 13 -35.07 -7.99 -29.42
N GLU A 14 -35.38 -8.68 -30.51
CA GLU A 14 -34.99 -10.08 -30.70
C GLU A 14 -33.49 -10.24 -30.94
N GLN A 15 -32.88 -9.33 -31.69
CA GLN A 15 -31.41 -9.27 -31.85
C GLN A 15 -30.72 -8.92 -30.53
N LEU A 16 -31.28 -7.99 -29.76
CA LEU A 16 -30.79 -7.64 -28.42
C LEU A 16 -30.94 -8.83 -27.46
N ARG A 17 -32.06 -9.56 -27.50
CA ARG A 17 -32.26 -10.76 -26.67
C ARG A 17 -31.18 -11.80 -26.92
N ARG A 18 -30.84 -12.07 -28.18
CA ARG A 18 -29.76 -13.00 -28.56
C ARG A 18 -28.38 -12.47 -28.13
N ALA A 19 -28.16 -11.17 -28.27
CA ALA A 19 -26.91 -10.55 -27.84
C ALA A 19 -26.74 -10.53 -26.30
N LEU A 20 -27.83 -10.56 -25.53
CA LEU A 20 -27.85 -10.65 -24.07
C LEU A 20 -27.88 -12.09 -23.54
N ASP A 21 -27.52 -13.09 -24.37
CA ASP A 21 -27.59 -14.49 -23.98
C ASP A 21 -26.68 -14.85 -22.78
N PHE A 22 -25.69 -14.00 -22.47
CA PHE A 22 -24.80 -14.11 -21.33
C PHE A 22 -25.42 -13.67 -19.98
N LEU A 23 -26.56 -12.96 -19.98
CA LEU A 23 -27.27 -12.55 -18.76
C LEU A 23 -28.25 -13.62 -18.27
N SER A 24 -28.54 -13.61 -16.97
CA SER A 24 -29.60 -14.45 -16.39
C SER A 24 -30.98 -14.12 -16.99
N GLU A 25 -31.94 -15.05 -16.93
CA GLU A 25 -33.26 -14.87 -17.56
C GLU A 25 -34.04 -13.68 -16.97
N GLN A 26 -33.85 -13.39 -15.68
CA GLN A 26 -34.47 -12.25 -15.00
C GLN A 26 -33.85 -10.92 -15.41
N GLU A 27 -32.52 -10.80 -15.41
CA GLU A 27 -31.81 -9.59 -15.88
C GLU A 27 -32.12 -9.31 -17.36
N ARG A 28 -32.14 -10.36 -18.19
CA ARG A 28 -32.48 -10.26 -19.61
C ARG A 28 -33.90 -9.72 -19.81
N LYS A 29 -34.89 -10.17 -19.03
CA LYS A 29 -36.27 -9.65 -19.08
C LYS A 29 -36.31 -8.17 -18.71
N GLN A 30 -35.61 -7.78 -17.64
CA GLN A 30 -35.57 -6.39 -17.18
C GLN A 30 -34.96 -5.44 -18.22
N VAL A 31 -33.83 -5.82 -18.84
CA VAL A 31 -33.17 -5.02 -19.88
C VAL A 31 -34.06 -4.91 -21.13
N LEU A 32 -34.75 -5.99 -21.51
CA LEU A 32 -35.68 -5.98 -22.65
C LEU A 32 -36.92 -5.12 -22.38
N GLU A 33 -37.45 -5.14 -21.15
CA GLU A 33 -38.59 -4.29 -20.75
C GLU A 33 -38.20 -2.81 -20.73
N GLN A 34 -37.05 -2.47 -20.14
CA GLN A 34 -36.54 -1.10 -20.13
C GLN A 34 -36.29 -0.58 -21.55
N THR A 35 -35.67 -1.40 -22.41
CA THR A 35 -35.43 -1.05 -23.82
C THR A 35 -36.75 -0.90 -24.58
N ARG A 36 -37.76 -1.72 -24.27
CA ARG A 36 -39.10 -1.62 -24.84
C ARG A 36 -39.80 -0.32 -24.44
N GLU A 37 -39.69 0.09 -23.18
CA GLU A 37 -40.21 1.38 -22.73
C GLU A 37 -39.53 2.55 -23.42
N GLU A 38 -38.21 2.48 -23.60
CA GLU A 38 -37.44 3.49 -24.31
C GLU A 38 -37.87 3.61 -25.79
N ILE A 39 -38.06 2.47 -26.47
CA ILE A 39 -38.60 2.45 -27.84
C ILE A 39 -39.99 3.09 -27.92
N HIS A 40 -40.83 2.91 -26.90
CA HIS A 40 -42.15 3.54 -26.85
C HIS A 40 -42.09 5.07 -26.71
N ARG A 41 -41.00 5.60 -26.15
CA ARG A 41 -40.76 7.05 -26.01
C ARG A 41 -40.13 7.69 -27.25
N LEU A 42 -39.64 6.90 -28.20
CA LEU A 42 -39.07 7.42 -29.45
C LEU A 42 -40.16 7.98 -30.39
N PRO A 43 -39.86 9.04 -31.16
CA PRO A 43 -40.72 9.47 -32.25
C PRO A 43 -40.95 8.31 -33.22
N ASP A 44 -42.20 8.12 -33.64
CA ASP A 44 -42.65 7.01 -34.50
C ASP A 44 -42.43 5.58 -33.96
N ARG A 45 -42.18 5.42 -32.65
CA ARG A 45 -42.07 4.11 -31.95
C ARG A 45 -41.04 3.15 -32.58
N GLY A 46 -40.02 3.69 -33.25
CA GLY A 46 -39.00 2.88 -33.92
C GLY A 46 -39.50 2.15 -35.18
N ARG A 47 -40.31 2.82 -36.01
CA ARG A 47 -40.74 2.27 -37.32
C ARG A 47 -39.57 2.03 -38.28
N ARG A 48 -38.52 2.83 -38.23
CA ARG A 48 -37.35 2.75 -39.13
C ARG A 48 -36.14 2.16 -38.40
N LYS A 49 -35.54 1.12 -39.01
CA LYS A 49 -34.36 0.42 -38.46
C LYS A 49 -33.16 1.38 -38.28
N ARG A 50 -32.94 2.28 -39.25
CA ARG A 50 -31.80 3.22 -39.22
C ARG A 50 -31.88 4.19 -38.04
N GLU A 51 -33.08 4.70 -37.76
CA GLU A 51 -33.35 5.61 -36.63
C GLU A 51 -33.24 4.88 -35.27
N LEU A 52 -33.69 3.62 -35.20
CA LEU A 52 -33.49 2.78 -34.01
C LEU A 52 -32.00 2.57 -33.72
N ILE A 53 -31.21 2.22 -34.73
CA ILE A 53 -29.76 2.00 -34.56
C ILE A 53 -29.03 3.31 -34.25
N SER A 54 -29.43 4.44 -34.84
CA SER A 54 -28.78 5.73 -34.54
C SER A 54 -29.10 6.23 -33.12
N MET A 55 -30.30 5.98 -32.62
CA MET A 55 -30.71 6.45 -31.29
C MET A 55 -30.35 5.48 -30.16
N LEU A 56 -30.45 4.18 -30.40
CA LEU A 56 -30.24 3.14 -29.38
C LEU A 56 -28.88 2.43 -29.50
N GLY A 57 -28.16 2.67 -30.59
CA GLY A 57 -26.95 1.91 -30.96
C GLY A 57 -27.28 0.56 -31.58
N GLU A 58 -26.26 -0.10 -32.15
CA GLU A 58 -26.41 -1.48 -32.61
C GLU A 58 -26.71 -2.44 -31.44
N PRO A 59 -27.55 -3.48 -31.63
CA PRO A 59 -27.91 -4.41 -30.56
C PRO A 59 -26.70 -5.04 -29.88
N ALA A 60 -25.66 -5.39 -30.64
CA ALA A 60 -24.42 -5.95 -30.11
C ALA A 60 -23.63 -4.93 -29.29
N ALA A 61 -23.49 -3.69 -29.78
CA ALA A 61 -22.83 -2.62 -29.05
C ALA A 61 -23.58 -2.24 -27.77
N ARG A 62 -24.92 -2.30 -27.80
CA ARG A 62 -25.77 -2.09 -26.62
C ARG A 62 -25.64 -3.23 -25.62
N ALA A 63 -25.61 -4.48 -26.08
CA ALA A 63 -25.37 -5.65 -25.23
C ALA A 63 -24.00 -5.60 -24.55
N ARG A 64 -22.95 -5.15 -25.25
CA ARG A 64 -21.60 -4.95 -24.69
C ARG A 64 -21.56 -3.96 -23.52
N LYS A 65 -22.51 -3.02 -23.41
CA LYS A 65 -22.62 -2.14 -22.23
C LYS A 65 -23.11 -2.88 -20.97
N PHE A 66 -23.76 -4.02 -21.16
CA PHE A 66 -24.25 -4.91 -20.10
C PHE A 66 -23.36 -6.15 -19.92
N GLU A 67 -22.47 -6.42 -20.88
CA GLU A 67 -21.37 -7.35 -20.69
C GLU A 67 -20.58 -6.82 -19.51
N ARG A 68 -20.63 -7.59 -18.40
CA ARG A 68 -19.86 -7.32 -17.20
C ARG A 68 -18.41 -7.38 -17.63
N THR A 69 -17.87 -6.26 -18.09
CA THR A 69 -16.46 -6.08 -18.31
C THR A 69 -15.87 -6.23 -16.92
N GLU A 70 -15.36 -7.43 -16.62
CA GLU A 70 -14.35 -7.55 -15.58
C GLU A 70 -13.34 -6.45 -15.91
N PRO A 71 -13.14 -5.47 -15.02
CA PRO A 71 -12.13 -4.45 -15.27
C PRO A 71 -10.83 -5.19 -15.58
N GLU A 72 -10.26 -4.99 -16.78
CA GLU A 72 -8.99 -5.62 -17.19
C GLU A 72 -7.87 -5.34 -16.17
N ASP A 73 -8.01 -4.26 -15.38
CA ASP A 73 -7.17 -3.93 -14.21
C ASP A 73 -7.23 -4.94 -13.04
N LEU A 74 -8.08 -5.97 -13.11
CA LEU A 74 -8.33 -6.95 -12.04
C LEU A 74 -7.87 -8.38 -12.38
N GLU A 75 -7.06 -8.58 -13.42
CA GLU A 75 -6.39 -9.87 -13.73
C GLU A 75 -5.41 -10.28 -12.63
N VAL A 76 -5.93 -10.73 -11.49
CA VAL A 76 -5.15 -11.39 -10.47
C VAL A 76 -5.88 -12.64 -10.02
N ARG A 77 -5.25 -13.80 -10.28
CA ARG A 77 -5.74 -15.16 -9.97
C ARG A 77 -6.24 -15.37 -8.53
N SER A 78 -5.86 -14.51 -7.58
CA SER A 78 -6.36 -14.56 -6.19
C SER A 78 -6.21 -13.22 -5.46
N GLY A 79 -7.08 -12.97 -4.47
CA GLY A 79 -6.96 -11.81 -3.57
C GLY A 79 -5.65 -11.77 -2.77
N LYS A 80 -5.09 -12.95 -2.47
CA LYS A 80 -3.75 -13.09 -1.86
C LYS A 80 -2.68 -12.44 -2.74
N HIS A 81 -2.66 -12.80 -4.02
CA HIS A 81 -1.63 -12.32 -4.94
C HIS A 81 -1.76 -10.81 -5.20
N PHE A 82 -2.97 -10.26 -5.17
CA PHE A 82 -3.17 -8.81 -5.28
C PHE A 82 -2.58 -8.05 -4.09
N LEU A 83 -2.90 -8.48 -2.85
CA LEU A 83 -2.33 -7.89 -1.64
C LEU A 83 -0.82 -8.02 -1.60
N THR A 84 -0.28 -9.19 -1.96
CA THR A 84 1.17 -9.41 -2.06
C THR A 84 1.81 -8.45 -3.06
N ARG A 85 1.19 -8.22 -4.24
CA ARG A 85 1.73 -7.35 -5.28
C ARG A 85 1.70 -5.87 -4.88
N ILE A 86 0.64 -5.41 -4.21
CA ILE A 86 0.55 -4.03 -3.69
C ILE A 86 1.62 -3.78 -2.64
N LEU A 87 1.87 -4.75 -1.76
CA LEU A 87 2.84 -4.59 -0.68
C LEU A 87 4.29 -4.80 -1.13
N ALA A 88 4.56 -5.70 -2.07
CA ALA A 88 5.93 -6.06 -2.46
C ALA A 88 6.74 -4.87 -3.02
N TRP A 89 6.16 -4.07 -3.93
CA TRP A 89 6.88 -2.97 -4.57
C TRP A 89 7.31 -1.86 -3.60
N PRO A 90 6.44 -1.39 -2.69
CA PRO A 90 6.81 -0.34 -1.74
C PRO A 90 7.78 -0.84 -0.68
N ILE A 91 7.70 -2.12 -0.30
CA ILE A 91 8.71 -2.78 0.55
C ILE A 91 10.05 -2.81 -0.15
N PHE A 92 10.07 -3.27 -1.41
CA PHE A 92 11.29 -3.29 -2.22
C PHE A 92 11.91 -1.90 -2.36
N ALA A 93 11.10 -0.88 -2.66
CA ALA A 93 11.57 0.49 -2.80
C ALA A 93 12.17 1.02 -1.49
N LEU A 94 11.50 0.82 -0.35
CA LEU A 94 12.02 1.23 0.95
C LEU A 94 13.27 0.44 1.34
N ALA A 95 13.30 -0.87 1.10
CA ALA A 95 14.46 -1.73 1.36
C ALA A 95 15.67 -1.28 0.54
N LEU A 96 15.49 -1.03 -0.76
CA LEU A 96 16.55 -0.54 -1.63
C LEU A 96 17.05 0.84 -1.20
N LEU A 97 16.14 1.75 -0.84
CA LEU A 97 16.51 3.06 -0.30
C LEU A 97 17.29 2.92 1.01
N THR A 98 16.90 1.99 1.89
CA THR A 98 17.62 1.69 3.13
C THR A 98 19.02 1.17 2.86
N VAL A 99 19.18 0.27 1.89
CA VAL A 99 20.50 -0.21 1.44
C VAL A 99 21.36 0.96 0.98
N ILE A 100 20.84 1.80 0.08
CA ILE A 100 21.58 2.97 -0.43
C ILE A 100 22.00 3.87 0.74
N VAL A 101 21.10 4.14 1.69
CA VAL A 101 21.44 4.96 2.84
C VAL A 101 22.49 4.31 3.72
N VAL A 102 22.37 3.03 4.05
CA VAL A 102 23.38 2.35 4.88
C VAL A 102 24.75 2.31 4.20
N LEU A 103 24.79 2.18 2.87
CA LEU A 103 26.03 2.15 2.09
C LEU A 103 26.69 3.53 1.92
N PHE A 104 25.89 4.58 1.77
CA PHE A 104 26.37 5.91 1.37
C PHE A 104 26.12 7.00 2.43
N ALA A 105 25.58 6.66 3.60
CA ALA A 105 25.39 7.61 4.68
C ALA A 105 26.73 8.18 5.14
N PRO A 106 26.77 9.49 5.45
CA PRO A 106 27.96 10.09 6.03
C PRO A 106 28.25 9.44 7.39
N PRO A 107 29.53 9.35 7.81
CA PRO A 107 29.90 8.77 9.10
C PRO A 107 29.28 9.58 10.25
N GLN A 108 28.45 8.93 11.08
CA GLN A 108 27.67 9.60 12.13
C GLN A 108 28.15 9.26 13.55
N GLN A 109 29.22 8.47 13.68
CA GLN A 109 29.67 7.90 14.95
C GLN A 109 30.01 8.99 15.98
N ALA A 110 30.58 10.11 15.54
CA ALA A 110 30.92 11.24 16.40
C ALA A 110 29.71 12.06 16.90
N LEU A 111 28.51 11.81 16.34
CA LEU A 111 27.28 12.54 16.64
C LEU A 111 26.34 11.77 17.58
N ILE A 112 26.67 10.51 17.88
CA ILE A 112 25.90 9.66 18.80
C ILE A 112 26.41 9.94 20.22
N GLY A 113 25.51 10.29 21.14
CA GLY A 113 25.86 10.54 22.53
C GLY A 113 26.39 9.28 23.26
N THR A 114 27.03 9.47 24.41
CA THR A 114 27.57 8.36 25.22
C THR A 114 26.70 7.99 26.42
N GLN A 115 25.50 8.58 26.53
CA GLN A 115 24.60 8.40 27.67
C GLN A 115 23.17 8.06 27.22
N GLY A 116 22.44 7.30 28.05
CA GLY A 116 21.04 6.95 27.79
C GLY A 116 20.85 5.98 26.61
N LEU A 117 19.83 6.21 25.77
CA LEU A 117 19.55 5.36 24.60
C LEU A 117 20.69 5.35 23.57
N ASP A 118 21.49 6.42 23.50
CA ASP A 118 22.61 6.52 22.56
C ASP A 118 23.75 5.54 22.89
N GLN A 119 23.84 5.09 24.14
CA GLN A 119 24.77 4.02 24.53
C GLN A 119 24.49 2.72 23.77
N PHE A 120 23.22 2.34 23.60
CA PHE A 120 22.82 1.16 22.84
C PHE A 120 23.02 1.32 21.32
N LEU A 121 23.19 2.55 20.84
CA LEU A 121 23.46 2.88 19.44
C LEU A 121 24.96 2.97 19.13
N SER A 122 25.81 2.92 20.16
CA SER A 122 27.25 3.06 20.02
C SER A 122 27.84 1.96 19.12
N PRO A 123 28.75 2.29 18.19
CA PRO A 123 29.49 1.28 17.41
C PRO A 123 30.25 0.34 18.36
N GLY A 124 30.25 -0.96 18.08
CA GLY A 124 30.94 -1.95 18.91
C GLY A 124 30.11 -2.58 20.04
N GLN A 125 28.79 -2.35 20.08
CA GLN A 125 27.90 -3.05 21.00
C GLN A 125 26.93 -3.97 20.25
N GLY A 126 26.78 -5.19 20.78
CA GLY A 126 25.83 -6.19 20.29
C GLY A 126 26.45 -7.23 19.36
N TRP A 127 25.70 -8.32 19.14
CA TRP A 127 26.23 -9.48 18.42
C TRP A 127 26.54 -9.19 16.95
N LEU A 128 25.94 -8.17 16.34
CA LEU A 128 26.28 -7.77 14.97
C LEU A 128 27.64 -7.09 14.88
N ALA A 129 28.06 -6.39 15.92
CA ALA A 129 29.41 -5.83 15.99
C ALA A 129 30.45 -6.94 16.14
N ASP A 130 30.18 -7.93 17.00
CA ASP A 130 31.02 -9.13 17.14
C ASP A 130 31.10 -9.91 15.81
N LEU A 131 29.99 -9.98 15.07
CA LEU A 131 29.94 -10.62 13.76
C LEU A 131 30.71 -9.82 12.69
N GLU A 132 30.68 -8.49 12.75
CA GLU A 132 31.44 -7.61 11.87
C GLU A 132 32.95 -7.76 12.12
N GLU A 133 33.37 -7.92 13.37
CA GLU A 133 34.77 -8.21 13.71
C GLU A 133 35.22 -9.58 13.17
N ALA A 134 34.35 -10.60 13.23
CA ALA A 134 34.67 -11.95 12.77
C ALA A 134 34.65 -12.13 11.24
N ILE A 135 33.69 -11.50 10.54
CA ILE A 135 33.40 -11.73 9.12
C ILE A 135 33.85 -10.54 8.24
N GLY A 136 34.14 -9.39 8.85
CA GLY A 136 34.59 -8.18 8.19
C GLY A 136 33.52 -7.53 7.31
N SER A 137 33.98 -6.83 6.27
CA SER A 137 33.12 -6.03 5.38
C SER A 137 32.07 -6.83 4.61
N GLN A 138 32.11 -8.17 4.65
CA GLN A 138 31.07 -9.02 4.05
C GLN A 138 29.73 -8.92 4.78
N LEU A 139 29.70 -8.38 6.01
CA LEU A 139 28.46 -8.10 6.75
C LEU A 139 27.49 -7.20 5.98
N ILE A 140 28.02 -6.41 5.03
CA ILE A 140 27.25 -5.54 4.14
C ILE A 140 26.18 -6.27 3.33
N TRP A 141 26.38 -7.58 3.07
CA TRP A 141 25.41 -8.40 2.36
C TRP A 141 24.09 -8.57 3.13
N LEU A 142 24.10 -8.41 4.46
CA LEU A 142 22.88 -8.42 5.27
C LEU A 142 21.88 -7.33 4.83
N ALA A 143 22.39 -6.19 4.34
CA ALA A 143 21.54 -5.09 3.89
C ALA A 143 20.66 -5.48 2.69
N PHE A 144 21.09 -6.46 1.87
CA PHE A 144 20.35 -6.91 0.70
C PHE A 144 19.28 -7.96 0.99
N ILE A 145 19.30 -8.60 2.17
CA ILE A 145 18.27 -9.55 2.61
C ILE A 145 16.85 -9.01 2.38
N PRO A 146 16.45 -7.84 2.93
CA PRO A 146 15.07 -7.37 2.77
C PRO A 146 14.71 -7.10 1.31
N VAL A 147 15.67 -6.70 0.48
CA VAL A 147 15.47 -6.47 -0.97
C VAL A 147 15.08 -7.78 -1.65
N ILE A 148 15.85 -8.84 -1.44
CA ILE A 148 15.60 -10.16 -2.03
C ILE A 148 14.26 -10.72 -1.54
N PHE A 149 14.05 -10.69 -0.22
CA PHE A 149 12.85 -11.27 0.40
C PHE A 149 11.56 -10.49 0.11
N SER A 150 11.64 -9.19 -0.20
CA SER A 150 10.45 -8.41 -0.58
C SER A 150 9.83 -8.83 -1.92
N LEU A 151 10.66 -9.26 -2.88
CA LEU A 151 10.25 -9.61 -4.23
C LEU A 151 9.98 -11.11 -4.42
N LEU A 152 10.64 -11.99 -3.65
CA LEU A 152 10.43 -13.45 -3.69
C LEU A 152 8.93 -13.88 -3.77
N PRO A 153 8.00 -13.23 -3.05
CA PRO A 153 6.58 -13.56 -3.10
C PRO A 153 5.87 -13.30 -4.42
N LEU A 154 6.46 -12.51 -5.32
CA LEU A 154 5.93 -12.28 -6.66
C LEU A 154 6.18 -13.49 -7.57
N TRP A 155 7.23 -14.25 -7.29
CA TRP A 155 7.69 -15.38 -8.11
C TRP A 155 7.26 -16.73 -7.52
N LEU A 156 7.26 -16.84 -6.19
CA LEU A 156 6.96 -18.08 -5.48
C LEU A 156 5.49 -18.12 -5.01
N ASN A 157 4.78 -19.18 -5.41
CA ASN A 157 3.39 -19.40 -5.03
C ASN A 157 3.24 -20.43 -3.90
N GLY A 158 2.13 -20.35 -3.17
CA GLY A 158 1.75 -21.38 -2.18
C GLY A 158 2.56 -21.34 -0.88
N ALA A 159 2.83 -22.54 -0.32
CA ALA A 159 3.49 -22.71 0.97
C ALA A 159 4.97 -22.28 0.95
N LEU A 160 5.68 -22.57 -0.14
CA LEU A 160 7.09 -22.18 -0.30
C LEU A 160 7.26 -20.67 -0.22
N GLY A 161 6.44 -19.90 -0.95
CA GLY A 161 6.48 -18.43 -0.89
C GLY A 161 6.24 -17.90 0.53
N GLN A 162 5.33 -18.51 1.28
CA GLN A 162 5.05 -18.12 2.66
C GLN A 162 6.21 -18.45 3.61
N ILE A 163 6.87 -19.59 3.44
CA ILE A 163 8.06 -19.95 4.23
C ILE A 163 9.16 -18.91 4.01
N PHE A 164 9.45 -18.55 2.76
CA PHE A 164 10.46 -17.53 2.47
C PHE A 164 10.09 -16.15 3.04
N GLN A 165 8.83 -15.73 2.98
CA GLN A 165 8.41 -14.47 3.63
C GLN A 165 8.67 -14.47 5.14
N ILE A 166 8.33 -15.57 5.81
CA ILE A 166 8.55 -15.73 7.26
C ILE A 166 10.05 -15.71 7.55
N LEU A 167 10.85 -16.45 6.79
CA LEU A 167 12.31 -16.48 6.94
C LEU A 167 12.91 -15.08 6.78
N GLY A 168 12.49 -14.32 5.76
CA GLY A 168 12.94 -12.95 5.56
C GLY A 168 12.59 -12.02 6.72
N ALA A 169 11.35 -12.09 7.21
CA ALA A 169 10.90 -11.28 8.35
C ALA A 169 11.63 -11.65 9.65
N VAL A 170 11.85 -12.94 9.91
CA VAL A 170 12.58 -13.44 11.08
C VAL A 170 14.06 -13.06 11.00
N ALA A 171 14.71 -13.24 9.85
CA ALA A 171 16.10 -12.84 9.63
C ALA A 171 16.29 -11.34 9.89
N MET A 172 15.41 -10.50 9.35
CA MET A 172 15.47 -9.06 9.58
C MET A 172 15.14 -8.65 11.01
N SER A 173 14.28 -9.39 11.69
CA SER A 173 14.04 -9.18 13.13
C SER A 173 15.29 -9.49 13.95
N ALA A 174 16.00 -10.57 13.63
CA ALA A 174 17.27 -10.89 14.28
C ALA A 174 18.30 -9.77 14.03
N VAL A 175 18.42 -9.29 12.78
CA VAL A 175 19.29 -8.15 12.45
C VAL A 175 18.92 -6.91 13.27
N CYS A 176 17.63 -6.56 13.35
CA CYS A 176 17.16 -5.41 14.16
C CYS A 176 17.51 -5.54 15.65
N LEU A 177 17.61 -6.76 16.18
CA LEU A 177 18.00 -7.05 17.56
C LEU A 177 19.52 -7.11 17.78
N GLY A 178 20.33 -6.89 16.73
CA GLY A 178 21.78 -7.08 16.80
C GLY A 178 22.59 -5.99 17.47
N GLY A 179 21.95 -4.89 17.88
CA GLY A 179 22.59 -3.80 18.61
C GLY A 179 23.35 -2.83 17.70
N GLY A 180 23.54 -1.60 18.19
CA GLY A 180 24.16 -0.51 17.43
C GLY A 180 23.21 0.24 16.50
N ILE A 181 23.74 1.27 15.85
CA ILE A 181 22.95 2.18 15.00
C ILE A 181 22.46 1.54 13.69
N LEU A 182 23.26 0.66 13.08
CA LEU A 182 22.99 0.13 11.74
C LEU A 182 21.70 -0.72 11.67
N PRO A 183 21.43 -1.64 12.61
CA PRO A 183 20.16 -2.36 12.70
C PRO A 183 18.90 -1.50 12.72
N MET A 184 18.99 -0.33 13.36
CA MET A 184 17.83 0.53 13.56
C MET A 184 17.27 1.07 12.23
N TYR A 185 18.12 1.26 11.22
CA TYR A 185 17.69 1.67 9.88
C TYR A 185 16.72 0.68 9.21
N PHE A 186 16.80 -0.60 9.58
CA PHE A 186 15.99 -1.67 8.99
C PHE A 186 14.64 -1.88 9.70
N ILE A 187 14.36 -1.22 10.82
CA ILE A 187 13.11 -1.38 11.57
C ILE A 187 11.87 -1.13 10.68
N PRO A 188 11.76 -0.03 9.92
CA PRO A 188 10.59 0.22 9.08
C PRO A 188 10.34 -0.89 8.04
N VAL A 189 11.42 -1.36 7.42
CA VAL A 189 11.36 -2.42 6.40
C VAL A 189 10.96 -3.76 7.03
N THR A 190 11.50 -4.06 8.20
CA THR A 190 11.18 -5.28 8.96
C THR A 190 9.69 -5.34 9.34
N LEU A 191 9.12 -4.21 9.77
CA LEU A 191 7.68 -4.12 10.03
C LEU A 191 6.86 -4.41 8.77
N LEU A 192 7.29 -3.90 7.61
CA LEU A 192 6.58 -4.18 6.37
C LEU A 192 6.73 -5.63 5.90
N LEU A 193 7.88 -6.27 6.11
CA LEU A 193 8.05 -7.71 5.82
C LEU A 193 7.10 -8.56 6.66
N TRP A 194 6.97 -8.25 7.96
CA TRP A 194 5.95 -8.88 8.80
C TRP A 194 4.52 -8.58 8.33
N ALA A 195 4.27 -7.36 7.87
CA ALA A 195 2.97 -7.02 7.31
C ALA A 195 2.68 -7.78 6.01
N GLN A 196 3.69 -8.08 5.19
CA GLN A 196 3.55 -8.91 4.00
C GLN A 196 3.18 -10.37 4.35
N VAL A 197 3.61 -10.86 5.51
CA VAL A 197 3.20 -12.17 6.06
C VAL A 197 1.77 -12.13 6.58
N PHE A 198 1.47 -11.18 7.48
CA PHE A 198 0.21 -11.17 8.23
C PHE A 198 -0.97 -10.59 7.46
N THR A 199 -0.76 -9.55 6.64
CA THR A 199 -1.87 -8.85 5.97
C THR A 199 -2.69 -9.78 5.08
N PRO A 200 -2.09 -10.59 4.19
CA PRO A 200 -2.87 -11.54 3.40
C PRO A 200 -3.57 -12.60 4.26
N MET A 201 -2.93 -13.10 5.33
CA MET A 201 -3.52 -14.09 6.23
C MET A 201 -4.75 -13.56 6.97
N LEU A 202 -4.66 -12.33 7.48
CA LEU A 202 -5.73 -11.68 8.25
C LEU A 202 -6.87 -11.21 7.34
N MET A 203 -6.52 -10.64 6.18
CA MET A 203 -7.51 -10.09 5.25
C MET A 203 -8.31 -11.15 4.50
N MET A 204 -7.79 -12.39 4.39
CA MET A 204 -8.49 -13.52 3.78
C MET A 204 -9.35 -14.32 4.76
N ARG A 205 -9.16 -14.18 6.08
CA ARG A 205 -9.92 -14.94 7.10
C ARG A 205 -11.34 -14.41 7.36
N GLY A 206 -11.72 -13.27 6.78
CA GLY A 206 -13.09 -12.75 6.87
C GLY A 206 -13.45 -11.96 5.62
N SER A 207 -14.68 -12.10 5.13
CA SER A 207 -15.15 -11.53 3.85
C SER A 207 -15.12 -10.00 3.77
N MET A 208 -14.86 -9.30 4.90
CA MET A 208 -14.67 -7.85 4.97
C MET A 208 -13.70 -7.45 6.10
N ALA A 209 -12.54 -8.08 6.22
CA ALA A 209 -11.59 -7.78 7.29
C ALA A 209 -10.94 -6.38 7.12
N ARG A 210 -11.70 -5.33 7.46
CA ARG A 210 -11.17 -3.99 7.74
C ARG A 210 -10.47 -4.04 9.10
N PRO A 211 -9.26 -3.47 9.25
CA PRO A 211 -8.70 -3.29 10.58
C PRO A 211 -9.68 -2.46 11.42
N GLY A 212 -10.08 -3.00 12.58
CA GLY A 212 -11.03 -2.35 13.48
C GLY A 212 -10.52 -0.96 13.92
N PRO A 213 -11.41 -0.04 14.32
CA PRO A 213 -11.02 1.30 14.73
C PRO A 213 -9.99 1.28 15.87
N GLY A 214 -10.11 0.34 16.83
CA GLY A 214 -9.15 0.17 17.92
C GLY A 214 -7.72 -0.12 17.44
N TRP A 215 -7.54 -0.92 16.38
CA TRP A 215 -6.22 -1.19 15.79
C TRP A 215 -5.62 0.05 15.14
N LEU A 216 -6.43 0.86 14.45
CA LEU A 216 -5.98 2.11 13.84
C LEU A 216 -5.62 3.17 14.90
N VAL A 217 -6.38 3.23 15.99
CA VAL A 217 -6.07 4.10 17.14
C VAL A 217 -4.78 3.66 17.82
N ALA A 218 -4.60 2.36 18.08
CA ALA A 218 -3.37 1.83 18.66
C ALA A 218 -2.16 2.12 17.75
N ALA A 219 -2.29 1.91 16.44
CA ALA A 219 -1.26 2.24 15.47
C ALA A 219 -0.94 3.75 15.45
N ALA A 220 -1.95 4.61 15.52
CA ALA A 220 -1.75 6.06 15.59
C ALA A 220 -1.02 6.47 16.87
N VAL A 221 -1.43 5.95 18.03
CA VAL A 221 -0.79 6.25 19.33
C VAL A 221 0.66 5.79 19.33
N LEU A 222 0.94 4.56 18.88
CA LEU A 222 2.31 4.04 18.77
C LEU A 222 3.16 4.85 17.81
N LEU A 223 2.62 5.22 16.64
CA LEU A 223 3.32 6.05 15.67
C LEU A 223 3.63 7.44 16.24
N VAL A 224 2.68 8.08 16.91
CA VAL A 224 2.89 9.38 17.57
C VAL A 224 3.96 9.28 18.65
N ALA A 225 3.96 8.20 19.45
CA ALA A 225 5.00 7.96 20.44
C ALA A 225 6.38 7.78 19.78
N CYS A 226 6.47 7.01 18.69
CA CYS A 226 7.71 6.85 17.93
C CYS A 226 8.20 8.15 17.31
N ILE A 227 7.30 8.95 16.71
CA ILE A 227 7.64 10.28 16.17
C ILE A 227 8.11 11.19 17.29
N GLY A 228 7.44 11.20 18.44
CA GLY A 228 7.84 11.99 19.60
C GLY A 228 9.23 11.63 20.10
N LEU A 229 9.53 10.33 20.25
CA LEU A 229 10.85 9.84 20.64
C LEU A 229 11.92 10.23 19.61
N ALA A 230 11.67 9.97 18.32
CA ALA A 230 12.61 10.31 17.25
C ALA A 230 12.84 11.83 17.16
N THR A 231 11.82 12.65 17.38
CA THR A 231 11.92 14.11 17.39
C THR A 231 12.77 14.57 18.58
N TYR A 232 12.50 14.04 19.78
CA TYR A 232 13.25 14.35 20.99
C TYR A 232 14.74 14.03 20.81
N GLN A 233 15.05 12.83 20.31
CA GLN A 233 16.43 12.41 20.08
C GLN A 233 17.09 13.17 18.93
N GLY A 234 16.36 13.41 17.84
CA GLY A 234 16.85 14.18 16.69
C GLY A 234 17.17 15.63 17.04
N MET A 235 16.46 16.22 18.00
CA MET A 235 16.74 17.58 18.48
C MET A 235 18.02 17.69 19.31
N ALA A 236 18.44 16.62 19.99
CA ALA A 236 19.59 16.67 20.90
C ALA A 236 20.93 16.95 20.18
N SER A 237 21.07 16.52 18.92
CA SER A 237 22.28 16.66 18.10
C SER A 237 22.13 17.65 16.94
N PHE A 238 20.99 18.33 16.81
CA PHE A 238 20.71 19.20 15.67
C PHE A 238 21.28 20.60 15.85
N ALA A 239 22.19 21.02 14.95
CA ALA A 239 22.85 22.33 15.03
C ALA A 239 22.02 23.49 14.44
N GLY A 240 20.91 23.21 13.74
CA GLY A 240 20.08 24.21 13.07
C GLY A 240 18.92 24.75 13.92
N PRO A 241 18.09 25.63 13.33
CA PRO A 241 16.85 26.10 13.97
C PRO A 241 15.88 24.96 14.32
N GLN A 242 15.46 24.86 15.58
CA GLN A 242 14.63 23.75 16.07
C GLN A 242 13.30 23.56 15.31
N TRP A 243 12.74 24.63 14.73
CA TRP A 243 11.52 24.55 13.93
C TRP A 243 11.65 23.65 12.70
N LEU A 244 12.87 23.47 12.16
CA LEU A 244 13.14 22.56 11.04
C LEU A 244 12.92 21.09 11.40
N VAL A 245 12.96 20.75 12.69
CA VAL A 245 12.67 19.41 13.21
C VAL A 245 11.22 19.34 13.71
N LEU A 246 10.78 20.36 14.46
CA LEU A 246 9.46 20.40 15.07
C LEU A 246 8.31 20.52 14.05
N ALA A 247 8.47 21.30 12.98
CA ALA A 247 7.40 21.50 12.01
C ALA A 247 7.08 20.22 11.21
N PRO A 248 8.07 19.49 10.64
CA PRO A 248 7.79 18.20 10.01
C PRO A 248 7.24 17.17 11.00
N ALA A 249 7.74 17.13 12.23
CA ALA A 249 7.22 16.24 13.27
C ALA A 249 5.74 16.52 13.59
N ALA A 250 5.37 17.79 13.73
CA ALA A 250 3.97 18.20 13.95
C ALA A 250 3.07 17.77 12.77
N VAL A 251 3.53 17.93 11.53
CA VAL A 251 2.81 17.44 10.34
C VAL A 251 2.61 15.93 10.40
N LEU A 252 3.65 15.15 10.72
CA LEU A 252 3.55 13.70 10.85
C LEU A 252 2.58 13.30 11.97
N VAL A 253 2.61 13.97 13.13
CA VAL A 253 1.70 13.71 14.25
C VAL A 253 0.25 14.00 13.88
N VAL A 254 -0.03 15.13 13.23
CA VAL A 254 -1.37 15.48 12.76
C VAL A 254 -1.87 14.43 11.77
N LEU A 255 -1.05 14.06 10.78
CA LEU A 255 -1.42 13.05 9.78
C LEU A 255 -1.57 11.64 10.40
N ALA A 256 -0.75 11.27 11.38
CA ALA A 256 -0.87 10.02 12.13
C ALA A 256 -2.18 10.00 12.95
N GLY A 257 -2.54 11.11 13.58
CA GLY A 257 -3.81 11.27 14.29
C GLY A 257 -5.05 11.11 13.40
N LEU A 258 -4.90 11.32 12.09
CA LEU A 258 -5.95 11.10 11.10
C LEU A 258 -6.05 9.64 10.62
N LEU A 259 -5.12 8.74 10.98
CA LEU A 259 -5.19 7.31 10.59
C LEU A 259 -6.57 6.65 10.89
N PRO A 260 -7.19 6.85 12.07
CA PRO A 260 -8.47 6.24 12.42
C PRO A 260 -9.65 6.73 11.58
N THR A 261 -9.55 7.93 10.99
CA THR A 261 -10.61 8.51 10.14
C THR A 261 -10.79 7.76 8.82
N ARG A 262 -9.81 6.94 8.45
CA ARG A 262 -9.75 6.19 7.18
C ARG A 262 -9.83 7.08 5.94
N TRP A 263 -9.43 8.34 6.07
CA TRP A 263 -9.37 9.25 4.94
C TRP A 263 -8.17 8.89 4.05
N LYS A 264 -8.43 8.33 2.86
CA LYS A 264 -7.38 7.88 1.93
C LYS A 264 -6.35 8.96 1.63
N ALA A 265 -6.78 10.22 1.48
CA ALA A 265 -5.89 11.34 1.22
C ALA A 265 -4.93 11.58 2.39
N ALA A 266 -5.38 11.44 3.65
CA ALA A 266 -4.51 11.56 4.82
C ALA A 266 -3.48 10.42 4.87
N HIS A 267 -3.86 9.20 4.50
CA HIS A 267 -2.91 8.08 4.44
C HIS A 267 -1.85 8.30 3.35
N ILE A 268 -2.24 8.74 2.15
CA ILE A 268 -1.31 9.07 1.07
C ILE A 268 -0.41 10.25 1.45
N ALA A 269 -0.98 11.28 2.09
CA ALA A 269 -0.22 12.42 2.59
C ALA A 269 0.80 12.00 3.65
N LEU A 270 0.47 11.06 4.54
CA LEU A 270 1.40 10.52 5.54
C LEU A 270 2.53 9.71 4.91
N VAL A 271 2.25 8.93 3.85
CA VAL A 271 3.29 8.27 3.04
C VAL A 271 4.24 9.31 2.43
N ALA A 272 3.70 10.33 1.76
CA ALA A 272 4.48 11.36 1.11
C ALA A 272 5.30 12.20 2.11
N ALA A 273 4.67 12.62 3.22
CA ALA A 273 5.33 13.34 4.30
C ALA A 273 6.44 12.51 4.93
N GLY A 274 6.22 11.21 5.16
CA GLY A 274 7.25 10.29 5.66
C GLY A 274 8.49 10.26 4.76
N LEU A 275 8.29 10.11 3.44
CA LEU A 275 9.40 10.15 2.46
C LEU A 275 10.11 11.51 2.45
N LEU A 276 9.36 12.61 2.53
CA LEU A 276 9.95 13.95 2.58
C LEU A 276 10.78 14.15 3.85
N VAL A 277 10.35 13.65 5.01
CA VAL A 277 11.12 13.70 6.25
C VAL A 277 12.40 12.87 6.14
N MET A 278 12.36 11.69 5.51
CA MET A 278 13.57 10.89 5.26
C MET A 278 14.55 11.65 4.34
N ALA A 279 14.06 12.23 3.25
CA ALA A 279 14.89 12.99 2.31
C ALA A 279 15.48 14.26 2.95
N ALA A 280 14.67 15.04 3.67
CA ALA A 280 15.12 16.21 4.41
C ALA A 280 16.13 15.83 5.50
N GLY A 281 15.91 14.72 6.20
CA GLY A 281 16.83 14.15 7.18
C GLY A 281 18.19 13.81 6.57
N PHE A 282 18.19 13.19 5.38
CA PHE A 282 19.42 12.89 4.65
C PHE A 282 20.21 14.15 4.32
N ILE A 283 19.53 15.21 3.83
CA ILE A 283 20.17 16.50 3.55
C ILE A 283 20.72 17.15 4.82
N ALA A 284 19.96 17.09 5.92
CA ALA A 284 20.36 17.65 7.21
C ALA A 284 21.56 16.91 7.84
N ALA A 285 21.71 15.63 7.54
CA ALA A 285 22.81 14.78 8.00
C ALA A 285 24.11 14.96 7.21
N LEU A 286 24.10 15.69 6.09
CA LEU A 286 25.32 16.00 5.35
C LEU A 286 26.27 16.85 6.21
N PRO A 287 27.59 16.62 6.16
CA PRO A 287 28.57 17.29 7.03
C PRO A 287 28.57 18.83 6.93
N SER A 288 28.09 19.38 5.82
CA SER A 288 28.06 20.82 5.55
C SER A 288 26.74 21.51 5.92
N THR A 289 25.75 20.78 6.42
CA THR A 289 24.39 21.31 6.62
C THR A 289 24.08 21.58 8.10
N TYR A 290 23.66 20.56 8.87
CA TYR A 290 23.20 20.71 10.25
C TYR A 290 23.75 19.67 11.22
N ASN A 291 24.65 18.78 10.76
CA ASN A 291 25.22 17.68 11.55
C ASN A 291 24.16 16.82 12.26
N ALA A 292 23.01 16.60 11.60
CA ALA A 292 21.94 15.81 12.17
C ALA A 292 22.27 14.30 12.13
N VAL A 293 21.90 13.57 13.18
CA VAL A 293 21.91 12.09 13.13
C VAL A 293 20.76 11.63 12.24
N LEU A 294 21.07 10.94 11.14
CA LEU A 294 20.10 10.53 10.11
C LEU A 294 19.11 9.49 10.63
N LEU A 295 19.51 8.68 11.61
CA LEU A 295 18.68 7.62 12.14
C LEU A 295 17.29 8.12 12.58
N TRP A 296 17.22 9.28 13.23
CA TRP A 296 15.98 9.78 13.82
C TRP A 296 14.93 10.21 12.78
N PRO A 297 15.24 11.09 11.81
CA PRO A 297 14.31 11.36 10.72
C PRO A 297 14.04 10.12 9.86
N TRP A 298 14.98 9.19 9.75
CA TRP A 298 14.77 7.90 9.08
C TRP A 298 13.72 7.05 9.76
N LEU A 299 13.78 6.90 11.08
CA LEU A 299 12.79 6.17 11.87
C LEU A 299 11.42 6.86 11.83
N ALA A 300 11.37 8.17 12.06
CA ALA A 300 10.12 8.92 12.04
C ALA A 300 9.41 8.83 10.67
N GLY A 301 10.16 9.09 9.59
CA GLY A 301 9.64 9.06 8.23
C GLY A 301 9.34 7.63 7.74
N GLY A 302 10.23 6.67 8.02
CA GLY A 302 10.09 5.28 7.61
C GLY A 302 8.93 4.57 8.30
N LEU A 303 8.72 4.78 9.60
CA LEU A 303 7.57 4.24 10.33
C LEU A 303 6.25 4.86 9.85
N SER A 304 6.25 6.17 9.59
CA SER A 304 5.11 6.89 9.00
C SER A 304 4.75 6.32 7.62
N PHE A 305 5.76 6.14 6.77
CA PHE A 305 5.61 5.48 5.47
C PHE A 305 5.02 4.08 5.63
N ALA A 306 5.62 3.25 6.49
CA ALA A 306 5.23 1.85 6.64
C ALA A 306 3.76 1.72 7.08
N LEU A 307 3.37 2.38 8.17
CA LEU A 307 2.01 2.27 8.72
C LEU A 307 0.96 2.89 7.80
N ALA A 308 1.26 4.04 7.20
CA ALA A 308 0.34 4.68 6.26
C ALA A 308 0.14 3.84 5.00
N HIS A 309 1.22 3.23 4.49
CA HIS A 309 1.15 2.37 3.32
C HIS A 309 0.28 1.13 3.57
N LEU A 310 0.39 0.52 4.75
CA LEU A 310 -0.48 -0.58 5.17
C LEU A 310 -1.96 -0.15 5.25
N ALA A 311 -2.22 1.07 5.73
CA ALA A 311 -3.57 1.63 5.76
C ALA A 311 -4.14 1.86 4.35
N VAL A 312 -3.32 2.35 3.40
CA VAL A 312 -3.69 2.48 1.98
C VAL A 312 -3.98 1.12 1.37
N ALA A 313 -3.09 0.14 1.52
CA ALA A 313 -3.26 -1.20 0.99
C ALA A 313 -4.54 -1.87 1.53
N ALA A 314 -4.82 -1.70 2.82
CA ALA A 314 -6.04 -2.20 3.43
C ALA A 314 -7.30 -1.54 2.85
N GLY A 315 -7.25 -0.23 2.60
CA GLY A 315 -8.33 0.51 1.95
C GLY A 315 -8.61 0.04 0.52
N MET A 316 -7.56 -0.19 -0.27
CA MET A 316 -7.65 -0.71 -1.64
C MET A 316 -8.26 -2.12 -1.68
N TRP A 317 -7.83 -3.00 -0.77
CA TRP A 317 -8.40 -4.34 -0.65
C TRP A 317 -9.89 -4.29 -0.32
N HIS A 318 -10.28 -3.47 0.65
CA HIS A 318 -11.68 -3.35 1.04
C HIS A 318 -12.56 -2.89 -0.13
N GLU A 319 -12.09 -1.91 -0.88
CA GLU A 319 -12.82 -1.38 -2.04
C GLU A 319 -12.96 -2.44 -3.14
N ARG A 320 -11.91 -3.22 -3.38
CA ARG A 320 -11.94 -4.37 -4.30
C ARG A 320 -12.92 -5.44 -3.81
N ALA A 321 -12.86 -5.85 -2.55
CA ALA A 321 -13.75 -6.86 -1.97
C ALA A 321 -15.23 -6.43 -2.08
N ARG A 322 -15.52 -5.15 -1.82
CA ARG A 322 -16.88 -4.60 -2.01
C ARG A 322 -17.34 -4.67 -3.47
N LYS A 323 -16.49 -4.30 -4.42
CA LYS A 323 -16.82 -4.39 -5.85
C LYS A 323 -17.08 -5.83 -6.27
N LEU A 324 -16.29 -6.79 -5.78
CA LEU A 324 -16.49 -8.21 -6.06
C LEU A 324 -17.80 -8.75 -5.48
N LEU A 325 -18.17 -8.34 -4.26
CA LEU A 325 -19.45 -8.74 -3.66
C LEU A 325 -20.66 -8.08 -4.32
N ALA A 326 -20.53 -6.87 -4.87
CA ALA A 326 -21.60 -6.22 -5.61
C ALA A 326 -21.88 -6.87 -6.99
N LEU A 327 -21.04 -7.81 -7.42
CA LEU A 327 -21.24 -8.60 -8.63
C LEU A 327 -22.02 -9.91 -8.38
N PHE A 328 -22.26 -10.28 -7.12
CA PHE A 328 -23.05 -11.45 -6.70
C PHE A 328 -24.38 -11.02 -6.07
#